data_AF-A0A9E0S9L2-F1
#
_entry.id   AF-A0A9E0S9L2-F1
#
_cell.length_a   1.000
_cell.length_b   1.000
_cell.length_c   1.000
_cell.angle_alpha   90.00
_cell.angle_beta   90.00
_cell.angle_gamma   90.00
#
_symmetry.space_group_name_H-M   'P 1'
#
loop_
_entity.id
_entity.type
_entity.pdbx_description
1 polymer ?
#
loop_
_entity_poly.entity_id
_entity_poly.type
_entity_poly.pdbx_seq_one_letter_code
_entity_poly.pdbx_strand_id
1 'polypeptide(L)'
;MKTSNRIVTLPLRLALALFLYGILFRVMHWPYGEEIIVISGVATMILYVFRFLLKAEKKRLDYVKLGLVLLWMMSYIVDLTHLISVPYFFQIIILGLLIWWFIEEGPRYFLKRQLKDNGFLKFFYYGFVISAVALILMGILLKIQHWPYGSIIFTLGILLASLLLIVDYFAIKKT
;
A
#
# COMPACT_ATOMS: atom_id res chain seq x y z
N MET A 1 -21.49 0.56 -18.76
CA MET A 1 -20.62 1.49 -17.98
C MET A 1 -19.42 0.72 -17.39
N LYS A 2 -18.30 0.63 -18.11
CA LYS A 2 -17.08 -0.11 -17.68
C LYS A 2 -15.89 0.83 -17.36
N THR A 3 -16.07 2.13 -17.59
CA THR A 3 -15.04 3.18 -17.62
C THR A 3 -14.86 3.91 -16.29
N SER A 4 -15.91 4.04 -15.47
CA SER A 4 -15.91 4.85 -14.24
C SER A 4 -14.85 4.41 -13.20
N ASN A 5 -14.67 3.10 -12.99
CA ASN A 5 -13.69 2.57 -12.04
C ASN A 5 -12.22 2.89 -12.38
N ARG A 6 -11.89 3.26 -13.63
CA ARG A 6 -10.50 3.50 -14.04
C ARG A 6 -10.02 4.88 -13.61
N ILE A 7 -10.91 5.87 -13.58
CA ILE A 7 -10.56 7.28 -13.30
C ILE A 7 -10.00 7.43 -11.88
N VAL A 8 -10.55 6.68 -10.91
CA VAL A 8 -10.13 6.75 -9.49
C VAL A 8 -8.86 5.95 -9.21
N THR A 9 -8.45 5.02 -10.09
CA THR A 9 -7.32 4.11 -9.80
C THR A 9 -5.96 4.80 -9.80
N LEU A 10 -5.74 5.76 -10.69
CA LEU A 10 -4.47 6.51 -10.75
C LEU A 10 -4.35 7.51 -9.59
N PRO A 11 -5.35 8.36 -9.29
CA PRO A 11 -5.33 9.22 -8.12
C PRO A 11 -5.12 8.44 -6.82
N LEU A 12 -5.77 7.29 -6.66
CA LEU A 12 -5.60 6.43 -5.49
C LEU A 12 -4.16 5.91 -5.34
N ARG A 13 -3.52 5.51 -6.44
CA ARG A 13 -2.10 5.07 -6.43
C ARG A 13 -1.15 6.20 -6.11
N LEU A 14 -1.42 7.41 -6.62
CA LEU A 14 -0.64 8.60 -6.29
C LEU A 14 -0.78 8.97 -4.81
N ALA A 15 -2.00 8.92 -4.27
CA ALA A 15 -2.23 9.15 -2.84
C ALA A 15 -1.47 8.13 -1.98
N LEU A 16 -1.50 6.85 -2.34
CA LEU A 16 -0.72 5.80 -1.66
C LEU A 16 0.79 6.01 -1.80
N ALA A 17 1.28 6.43 -2.96
CA ALA A 17 2.70 6.72 -3.15
C ALA A 17 3.14 7.92 -2.29
N LEU A 18 2.35 9.00 -2.25
CA LEU A 18 2.59 10.16 -1.38
C LEU A 18 2.56 9.78 0.10
N PHE A 19 1.67 8.88 0.50
CA PHE A 19 1.64 8.34 1.86
C PHE A 19 2.93 7.62 2.22
N LEU A 20 3.45 6.77 1.33
CA LEU A 20 4.74 6.12 1.52
C LEU A 20 5.90 7.13 1.58
N TYR A 21 5.85 8.20 0.77
CA TYR A 21 6.82 9.30 0.87
C TYR A 21 6.73 10.06 2.19
N GLY A 22 5.53 10.27 2.73
CA GLY A 22 5.35 10.86 4.05
C GLY A 22 6.00 10.02 5.15
N ILE A 23 5.82 8.68 5.12
CA ILE A 23 6.51 7.75 6.02
C ILE A 23 8.02 7.89 5.88
N LEU A 24 8.52 7.96 4.64
CA LEU A 24 9.95 8.14 4.36
C LEU A 24 10.47 9.45 4.98
N PHE A 25 9.77 10.56 4.79
CA PHE A 25 10.15 11.87 5.33
C PHE A 25 10.19 11.85 6.86
N ARG A 26 9.18 11.23 7.50
CA ARG A 26 9.15 11.06 8.96
C ARG A 26 10.36 10.26 9.44
N VAL A 27 10.70 9.15 8.78
CA VAL A 27 11.86 8.31 9.15
C VAL A 27 13.17 9.05 8.95
N MET A 28 13.27 9.88 7.90
CA MET A 28 14.45 10.71 7.60
C MET A 28 14.50 12.02 8.40
N HIS A 29 13.53 12.28 9.28
CA HIS A 29 13.40 13.54 10.04
C HIS A 29 13.32 14.78 9.15
N TRP A 30 12.78 14.62 7.93
CA TRP A 30 12.53 15.73 7.03
C TRP A 30 11.26 16.48 7.45
N PRO A 31 11.22 17.81 7.20
CA PRO A 31 10.05 18.62 7.55
C PRO A 31 8.82 18.16 6.76
N TYR A 32 7.64 18.44 7.31
CA TYR A 32 6.32 18.15 6.71
C TYR A 32 5.97 16.65 6.56
N GLY A 33 6.75 15.74 7.14
CA GLY A 33 6.50 14.29 7.01
C GLY A 33 5.14 13.86 7.56
N GLU A 34 4.74 14.39 8.72
CA GLU A 34 3.49 14.05 9.38
C GLU A 34 2.28 14.61 8.64
N GLU A 35 2.38 15.83 8.15
CA GLU A 35 1.37 16.54 7.37
C GLU A 35 1.12 15.83 6.04
N ILE A 36 2.18 15.41 5.34
CA ILE A 36 2.08 14.62 4.10
C ILE A 36 1.37 13.30 4.40
N ILE A 37 1.73 12.58 5.47
CA ILE A 37 1.07 11.34 5.88
C ILE A 37 -0.43 11.57 6.09
N VAL A 38 -0.82 12.58 6.86
CA VAL A 38 -2.23 12.84 7.19
C VAL A 38 -3.02 13.19 5.93
N ILE A 39 -2.52 14.13 5.11
CA ILE A 39 -3.21 14.57 3.89
C ILE A 39 -3.38 13.40 2.91
N SER A 40 -2.31 12.66 2.63
CA SER A 40 -2.32 11.54 1.69
C SER A 40 -3.09 10.32 2.23
N GLY A 41 -3.07 10.08 3.54
CA GLY A 41 -3.85 9.04 4.20
C GLY A 41 -5.34 9.31 4.14
N VAL A 42 -5.77 10.54 4.46
CA VAL A 42 -7.17 10.99 4.30
C VAL A 42 -7.62 10.92 2.85
N ALA A 43 -6.79 11.40 1.91
CA ALA A 43 -7.07 11.28 0.49
C ALA A 43 -7.23 9.82 0.06
N THR A 44 -6.37 8.91 0.54
CA THR A 44 -6.47 7.48 0.23
C THR A 44 -7.77 6.88 0.76
N MET A 45 -8.17 7.19 2.00
CA MET A 45 -9.42 6.70 2.57
C MET A 45 -10.63 7.15 1.75
N ILE A 46 -10.70 8.45 1.43
CA ILE A 46 -11.77 9.03 0.61
C ILE A 46 -11.81 8.37 -0.77
N LEU A 47 -10.69 8.37 -1.50
CA LEU A 47 -10.61 7.80 -2.85
C LEU A 47 -10.95 6.31 -2.88
N TYR A 48 -10.58 5.55 -1.84
CA TYR A 48 -10.90 4.13 -1.76
C TYR A 48 -12.39 3.90 -1.52
N VAL A 49 -13.03 4.69 -0.65
CA VAL A 49 -14.49 4.66 -0.46
C VAL A 49 -15.21 4.99 -1.75
N PHE A 50 -14.82 6.08 -2.43
CA PHE A 50 -15.39 6.44 -3.73
C PHE A 50 -15.25 5.31 -4.76
N ARG A 51 -14.06 4.71 -4.86
CA ARG A 51 -13.83 3.55 -5.73
C ARG A 51 -14.73 2.37 -5.38
N PHE A 52 -14.98 2.13 -4.10
CA PHE A 52 -15.87 1.07 -3.64
C PHE A 52 -17.34 1.35 -4.01
N LEU A 53 -17.80 2.60 -3.86
CA LEU A 53 -19.16 3.01 -4.21
C LEU A 53 -19.44 2.94 -5.71
N LEU A 54 -18.44 3.19 -6.56
CA LEU A 54 -18.57 3.13 -8.02
C LEU A 54 -18.64 1.70 -8.59
N LYS A 55 -18.47 0.67 -7.76
CA LYS A 55 -18.63 -0.73 -8.20
C LYS A 55 -20.12 -1.09 -8.32
N ALA A 56 -20.50 -1.54 -9.52
CA ALA A 56 -21.86 -2.01 -9.80
C ALA A 56 -22.23 -3.27 -8.99
N GLU A 57 -21.29 -4.21 -8.84
CA GLU A 57 -21.47 -5.41 -8.03
C GLU A 57 -20.38 -5.47 -6.95
N LYS A 58 -20.80 -5.58 -5.69
CA LYS A 58 -19.90 -5.62 -4.53
C LYS A 58 -19.74 -7.06 -4.08
N LYS A 59 -18.55 -7.62 -4.25
CA LYS A 59 -18.22 -8.96 -3.75
C LYS A 59 -17.83 -8.89 -2.27
N ARG A 60 -17.93 -10.00 -1.55
CA ARG A 60 -17.52 -10.10 -0.14
C ARG A 60 -16.09 -9.58 0.08
N LEU A 61 -15.18 -9.94 -0.82
CA LEU A 61 -13.79 -9.47 -0.83
C LEU A 61 -13.62 -7.96 -0.96
N ASP A 62 -14.57 -7.26 -1.59
CA ASP A 62 -14.46 -5.81 -1.74
C ASP A 62 -14.68 -5.12 -0.39
N TYR A 63 -15.53 -5.67 0.47
CA TYR A 63 -15.74 -5.17 1.84
C TYR A 63 -14.53 -5.45 2.73
N VAL A 64 -13.92 -6.64 2.60
CA VAL A 64 -12.69 -6.99 3.34
C VAL A 64 -11.57 -6.01 3.00
N LYS A 65 -11.35 -5.73 1.70
CA LYS A 65 -10.33 -4.77 1.27
C LYS A 65 -10.64 -3.33 1.71
N LEU A 66 -11.91 -2.92 1.69
CA LEU A 66 -12.34 -1.61 2.19
C LEU A 66 -12.02 -1.48 3.68
N GLY A 67 -12.43 -2.48 4.48
CA GLY A 67 -12.13 -2.52 5.92
C GLY A 67 -10.63 -2.49 6.18
N LEU A 68 -9.84 -3.28 5.45
CA LEU A 68 -8.40 -3.33 5.58
C LEU A 68 -7.74 -1.96 5.31
N VAL A 69 -8.11 -1.29 4.21
CA VAL A 69 -7.53 0.01 3.85
C VAL A 69 -7.95 1.09 4.85
N LEU A 70 -9.23 1.15 5.21
CA LEU A 70 -9.73 2.18 6.13
C LEU A 70 -9.17 2.01 7.54
N LEU A 71 -9.21 0.79 8.08
CA LEU A 71 -8.72 0.53 9.44
C LEU A 71 -7.20 0.71 9.52
N TRP A 72 -6.44 0.27 8.51
CA TRP A 72 -4.99 0.45 8.51
C TRP A 72 -4.59 1.92 8.45
N MET A 73 -5.23 2.71 7.56
CA MET A 73 -4.96 4.14 7.45
C MET A 73 -5.38 4.92 8.69
N MET A 74 -6.57 4.63 9.23
CA MET A 74 -7.05 5.25 10.46
C MET A 74 -6.14 4.92 11.65
N SER A 75 -5.79 3.65 11.84
CA SER A 75 -4.89 3.23 12.93
C SER A 75 -3.57 4.01 12.86
N TYR A 76 -2.96 4.09 11.67
CA TYR A 76 -1.68 4.79 11.51
C TYR A 76 -1.77 6.28 11.81
N ILE A 77 -2.83 6.97 11.35
CA ILE A 77 -3.02 8.41 11.60
C ILE A 77 -3.27 8.69 13.08
N VAL A 78 -4.06 7.85 13.74
CA VAL A 78 -4.34 8.03 15.18
C VAL A 78 -3.07 7.77 16.01
N ASP A 79 -2.30 6.74 15.67
CA ASP A 79 -1.01 6.46 16.32
C ASP A 79 -0.01 7.60 16.10
N LEU A 80 -0.03 8.25 14.93
CA LEU A 80 0.80 9.41 14.61
C LEU A 80 0.43 10.65 15.44
N THR A 81 -0.86 10.95 15.52
CA THR A 81 -1.38 12.19 16.12
C THR A 81 -1.54 12.10 17.63
N HIS A 82 -1.42 10.90 18.21
CA HIS A 82 -1.67 10.61 19.62
C HIS A 82 -3.05 11.10 20.12
N LEU A 83 -4.00 11.35 19.22
CA LEU A 83 -5.32 11.92 19.51
C LEU A 83 -6.16 10.98 20.39
N ILE A 84 -6.05 9.68 20.17
CA ILE A 84 -6.81 8.65 20.87
C ILE A 84 -5.86 7.46 21.12
N SER A 85 -5.84 6.93 22.34
CA SER A 85 -5.16 5.66 22.60
C SER A 85 -5.97 4.53 21.96
N VAL A 86 -5.58 4.13 20.75
CA VAL A 86 -6.22 3.04 20.03
C VAL A 86 -5.89 1.73 20.73
N PRO A 87 -6.88 0.97 21.23
CA PRO A 87 -6.60 -0.33 21.83
C PRO A 87 -6.02 -1.30 20.80
N TYR A 88 -5.20 -2.27 21.24
CA TYR A 88 -4.69 -3.39 20.43
C TYR A 88 -5.79 -4.13 19.65
N PHE A 89 -7.05 -3.97 20.03
CA PHE A 89 -8.23 -4.45 19.32
C PHE A 89 -8.23 -4.14 17.81
N PHE A 90 -7.92 -2.90 17.41
CA PHE A 90 -7.91 -2.55 15.98
C PHE A 90 -6.82 -3.29 15.20
N GLN A 91 -5.64 -3.48 15.81
CA GLN A 91 -4.55 -4.24 15.21
C GLN A 91 -4.93 -5.72 15.02
N ILE A 92 -5.64 -6.31 16.00
CA ILE A 92 -6.15 -7.69 15.92
C ILE A 92 -7.16 -7.82 14.78
N ILE A 93 -8.09 -6.87 14.62
CA ILE A 93 -9.05 -6.88 13.50
C ILE A 93 -8.33 -6.78 12.16
N ILE A 94 -7.38 -5.84 12.04
CA ILE A 94 -6.59 -5.68 10.80
C ILE A 94 -5.89 -6.98 10.45
N LEU A 95 -5.28 -7.66 11.43
CA LEU A 95 -4.62 -8.95 11.22
C LEU A 95 -5.61 -10.02 10.73
N GLY A 96 -6.80 -10.12 11.34
CA GLY A 96 -7.84 -11.03 10.90
C GLY A 96 -8.31 -10.78 9.47
N LEU A 97 -8.54 -9.52 9.10
CA LEU A 97 -8.89 -9.12 7.73
C LEU A 97 -7.77 -9.41 6.73
N LEU A 98 -6.51 -9.22 7.14
CA LEU A 98 -5.33 -9.50 6.32
C LEU A 98 -5.22 -11.01 6.02
N ILE A 99 -5.39 -11.86 7.05
CA ILE A 99 -5.38 -13.32 6.90
C ILE A 99 -6.51 -13.77 5.96
N TRP A 100 -7.72 -13.22 6.13
CA TRP A 100 -8.84 -13.52 5.26
C TRP A 100 -8.53 -13.16 3.80
N TRP A 101 -8.09 -11.92 3.57
CA TRP A 101 -7.70 -11.48 2.23
C TRP A 101 -6.61 -12.38 1.62
N PHE A 102 -5.62 -12.78 2.42
CA PHE A 102 -4.52 -13.63 1.98
C PHE A 102 -5.01 -15.01 1.53
N ILE A 103 -5.86 -15.68 2.30
CA ILE A 103 -6.39 -17.01 1.96
C ILE A 103 -7.21 -16.97 0.67
N GLU A 104 -8.06 -15.96 0.51
CA GLU A 104 -8.97 -15.90 -0.62
C GLU A 104 -8.30 -15.40 -1.91
N GLU A 105 -7.48 -14.35 -1.86
CA GLU A 105 -7.02 -13.67 -3.07
C GLU A 105 -5.50 -13.54 -3.18
N GLY A 106 -4.77 -13.60 -2.06
CA GLY A 106 -3.32 -13.39 -2.01
C GLY A 106 -2.53 -14.16 -3.08
N PRO A 107 -2.52 -15.51 -3.05
CA PRO A 107 -1.78 -16.31 -4.04
C PRO A 107 -2.28 -16.12 -5.47
N ARG A 108 -3.59 -16.02 -5.65
CA ARG A 108 -4.25 -15.90 -6.96
C ARG A 108 -3.94 -14.57 -7.64
N TYR A 109 -3.73 -13.51 -6.86
CA TYR A 109 -3.40 -12.18 -7.33
C TYR A 109 -2.06 -12.15 -8.08
N PHE A 110 -1.04 -12.83 -7.54
CA PHE A 110 0.28 -12.89 -8.17
C PHE A 110 0.31 -13.86 -9.37
N LEU A 111 -0.42 -14.98 -9.29
CA LEU A 111 -0.43 -16.00 -10.34
C LEU A 111 -1.17 -15.58 -11.63
N LYS A 112 -2.23 -14.75 -11.53
CA LYS A 112 -3.06 -14.38 -12.69
C LYS A 112 -2.69 -13.04 -13.34
N ARG A 113 -1.62 -12.38 -12.91
CA ARG A 113 -1.28 -11.03 -13.38
C ARG A 113 -0.71 -11.08 -14.80
N GLN A 114 -1.48 -10.58 -15.78
CA GLN A 114 -1.02 -10.47 -17.16
C GLN A 114 -0.36 -9.11 -17.40
N LEU A 115 0.97 -9.12 -17.56
CA LEU A 115 1.78 -7.95 -17.92
C LEU A 115 1.79 -7.75 -19.44
N LYS A 116 2.14 -6.54 -19.89
CA LYS A 116 2.39 -6.27 -21.32
C LYS A 116 3.46 -7.23 -21.87
N ASP A 117 3.27 -7.72 -23.08
CA ASP A 117 3.91 -8.95 -23.57
C ASP A 117 5.35 -8.74 -24.07
N ASN A 118 6.23 -8.33 -23.16
CA ASN A 118 7.68 -8.25 -23.38
C ASN A 118 8.36 -9.10 -22.30
N GLY A 119 8.99 -10.21 -22.66
CA GLY A 119 9.65 -11.11 -21.70
C GLY A 119 10.67 -10.40 -20.80
N PHE A 120 11.42 -9.47 -21.37
CA PHE A 120 12.36 -8.61 -20.64
C PHE A 120 11.65 -7.72 -19.59
N LEU A 121 10.56 -7.04 -19.96
CA LEU A 121 9.79 -6.19 -19.03
C LEU A 121 9.25 -7.00 -17.84
N LYS A 122 8.77 -8.23 -18.08
CA LYS A 122 8.27 -9.12 -17.02
C LYS A 122 9.37 -9.47 -16.02
N PHE A 123 10.56 -9.82 -16.52
CA PHE A 123 11.71 -10.16 -15.66
C PHE A 123 12.10 -8.99 -14.74
N PHE A 124 12.28 -7.79 -15.29
CA PHE A 124 12.62 -6.62 -14.47
C PHE A 124 11.49 -6.28 -13.49
N TYR A 125 10.23 -6.29 -13.93
CA TYR A 125 9.10 -5.98 -13.07
C TYR A 125 9.02 -6.90 -11.85
N TYR A 126 9.09 -8.22 -12.05
CA TYR A 126 9.06 -9.17 -10.93
C TYR A 126 10.30 -9.05 -10.04
N GLY A 127 11.49 -8.81 -10.62
CA GLY A 127 12.72 -8.53 -9.87
C GLY A 127 12.57 -7.31 -8.95
N PHE A 128 12.00 -6.22 -9.47
CA PHE A 128 11.72 -5.01 -8.68
C PHE A 128 10.69 -5.26 -7.57
N VAL A 129 9.62 -6.01 -7.84
CA VAL A 129 8.60 -6.32 -6.81
C VAL A 129 9.21 -7.15 -5.68
N ILE A 130 9.98 -8.19 -6.02
CA ILE A 130 10.62 -9.05 -5.02
C ILE A 130 11.64 -8.25 -4.20
N SER A 131 12.48 -7.43 -4.85
CA SER A 131 13.48 -6.63 -4.15
C SER A 131 12.86 -5.59 -3.23
N ALA A 132 11.79 -4.90 -3.65
CA ALA A 132 11.08 -3.94 -2.81
C ALA A 132 10.51 -4.60 -1.53
N VAL A 133 9.83 -5.74 -1.67
CA VAL A 133 9.28 -6.48 -0.53
C VAL A 133 10.41 -6.99 0.38
N ALA A 134 11.47 -7.57 -0.18
CA ALA A 134 12.60 -8.09 0.58
C ALA A 134 13.31 -6.99 1.38
N LEU A 135 13.56 -5.83 0.77
CA LEU A 135 14.21 -4.68 1.43
C LEU A 135 13.34 -4.11 2.55
N ILE A 136 12.02 -4.02 2.37
CA ILE A 136 11.11 -3.58 3.45
C ILE A 136 11.17 -4.55 4.63
N LEU A 137 10.99 -5.85 4.38
CA LEU A 137 10.98 -6.86 5.44
C LEU A 137 12.33 -6.95 6.17
N MET A 138 13.42 -6.97 5.42
CA MET A 138 14.77 -7.00 5.99
C MET A 138 15.08 -5.71 6.75
N GLY A 139 14.69 -4.55 6.21
CA GLY A 139 14.86 -3.26 6.87
C GLY A 139 14.12 -3.17 8.20
N ILE A 140 12.87 -3.65 8.26
CA ILE A 140 12.09 -3.73 9.51
C ILE A 140 12.80 -4.64 10.53
N LEU A 141 13.20 -5.84 10.11
CA LEU A 141 13.86 -6.81 10.98
C LEU A 141 15.17 -6.24 11.57
N LEU A 142 16.02 -5.66 10.72
CA LEU A 142 17.27 -5.06 11.13
C LEU A 142 17.06 -3.86 12.05
N LYS A 143 16.01 -3.05 11.82
CA LYS A 143 15.67 -1.91 12.68
C LYS A 143 15.23 -2.37 14.08
N ILE A 144 14.45 -3.46 14.17
CA ILE A 144 14.05 -4.07 15.45
C ILE A 144 15.28 -4.59 16.21
N GLN A 145 16.27 -5.12 15.49
CA GLN A 145 17.53 -5.59 16.06
C GLN A 145 18.57 -4.47 16.31
N HIS A 146 18.20 -3.19 16.11
CA HIS A 146 19.09 -2.03 16.23
C HIS A 146 20.34 -2.05 15.35
N TRP A 147 20.31 -2.75 14.21
CA TRP A 147 21.41 -2.74 13.25
C TRP A 147 21.56 -1.38 12.56
N PRO A 148 22.81 -0.91 12.35
CA PRO A 148 23.09 0.46 11.89
C PRO A 148 22.50 0.78 10.49
N TYR A 149 22.40 -0.23 9.63
CA TYR A 149 21.90 -0.06 8.26
C TYR A 149 20.40 -0.36 8.09
N GLY A 150 19.69 -0.73 9.16
CA GLY A 150 18.27 -1.12 9.09
C GLY A 150 17.38 0.00 8.53
N SER A 151 17.60 1.24 8.98
CA SER A 151 16.87 2.41 8.47
C SER A 151 17.13 2.64 6.99
N ILE A 152 18.37 2.53 6.53
CA ILE A 152 18.74 2.75 5.12
C ILE A 152 18.07 1.71 4.21
N ILE A 153 18.18 0.42 4.58
CA ILE A 153 17.56 -0.68 3.83
C ILE A 153 16.04 -0.50 3.76
N PHE A 154 15.41 -0.12 4.87
CA PHE A 154 13.99 0.18 4.93
C PHE A 154 13.60 1.36 4.03
N THR A 155 14.36 2.45 4.05
CA THR A 155 14.09 3.62 3.18
C THR A 155 14.17 3.28 1.70
N LEU A 156 15.17 2.49 1.27
CA LEU A 156 15.29 2.02 -0.10
C LEU A 156 14.11 1.12 -0.50
N GLY A 157 13.68 0.24 0.40
CA GLY A 157 12.50 -0.60 0.19
C GLY A 157 11.22 0.21 -0.02
N ILE A 158 10.97 1.23 0.83
CA ILE A 158 9.81 2.13 0.68
C ILE A 158 9.87 2.91 -0.62
N LEU A 159 11.05 3.44 -0.98
CA LEU A 159 11.23 4.21 -2.21
C LEU A 159 10.97 3.35 -3.46
N LEU A 160 11.44 2.10 -3.47
CA LEU A 160 11.14 1.18 -4.56
C LEU A 160 9.65 0.83 -4.61
N ALA A 161 9.00 0.62 -3.46
CA ALA A 161 7.58 0.33 -3.40
C ALA A 161 6.71 1.50 -3.91
N SER A 162 7.05 2.76 -3.57
CA SER A 162 6.31 3.93 -4.05
C SER A 162 6.44 4.10 -5.56
N LEU A 163 7.63 3.90 -6.12
CA LEU A 163 7.86 3.90 -7.57
C LEU A 163 7.08 2.78 -8.26
N LEU A 164 7.10 1.57 -7.69
CA LEU A 164 6.37 0.43 -8.22
C LEU A 164 4.86 0.67 -8.30
N LEU A 165 4.25 1.38 -7.34
CA LEU A 165 2.82 1.70 -7.40
C LEU A 165 2.44 2.49 -8.66
N ILE A 166 3.33 3.37 -9.10
CA ILE A 166 3.16 4.19 -10.30
C ILE A 166 3.46 3.36 -11.55
N VAL A 167 4.63 2.70 -11.60
CA VAL A 167 5.07 1.89 -12.74
C VAL A 167 4.07 0.77 -13.04
N ASP A 168 3.54 0.14 -12.00
CA ASP A 168 2.55 -0.94 -12.13
C ASP A 168 1.29 -0.51 -12.88
N TYR A 169 0.86 0.75 -12.75
CA TYR A 169 -0.31 1.25 -13.49
C TYR A 169 -0.10 1.23 -15.01
N PHE A 170 1.14 1.44 -15.45
CA PHE A 170 1.52 1.46 -16.86
C PHE A 170 1.97 0.08 -17.37
N ALA A 171 2.53 -0.77 -16.52
CA ALA A 171 3.07 -2.07 -16.88
C ALA A 171 1.98 -3.15 -17.10
N ILE A 172 0.83 -3.02 -16.42
CA ILE A 172 -0.28 -3.98 -16.57
C ILE A 172 -0.94 -3.83 -17.94
N LYS A 173 -1.12 -4.97 -18.63
CA LYS A 173 -1.91 -5.02 -19.87
C LYS A 173 -3.38 -4.77 -19.53
N LYS A 174 -3.92 -3.65 -20.00
CA LYS A 174 -5.33 -3.30 -19.81
C LYS A 174 -6.17 -4.19 -20.74
N THR A 175 -6.93 -5.11 -20.16
CA THR A 175 -7.98 -5.88 -20.85
C THR A 175 -9.28 -5.09 -20.95
#